data_AF-A0A7W9AQR9-F1
#
_entry.id   AF-A0A7W9AQR9-F1
#
_cell.length_a   1.000
_cell.length_b   1.000
_cell.length_c   1.000
_cell.angle_alpha   90.00
_cell.angle_beta   90.00
_cell.angle_gamma   90.00
#
_symmetry.space_group_name_H-M   'P 1'
#
loop_
_entity.id
_entity.type
_entity.pdbx_description
1 polymer ?
#
loop_
_entity_poly.entity_id
_entity_poly.type
_entity_poly.pdbx_seq_one_letter_code
_entity_poly.pdbx_strand_id
1 'polypeptide(L)'
;MTIRITWKRVVLALLAIFAAGMAFAWSGLFQIAASSGHWKVTEWFLHWVMRNSVKTYSAFQTPERVRDDSGLVSAAGHFKQACASCHGAPGVRPNPVMQKAMPPAPSLSVNAKQWTDRQIFWILEHGVKYSGMPAWGAEGRPDEIRRMVAFVRRLPTMTPAQYRALTEVRRVTPVAALRPGLIESCAGCHGTNGLGRGPDVPVLAGQKAAYLEGALRRYAAGHRASAVMQVAAAALTPAEMRALAGHYAAMPGLRDVALPATHPLLIAGRRDDQLPACSSCHAPGKSYPLIAGQKATYVADRLTNWRGDEKIVDARKPHATMPVIARRIPEEQIDPLAKALASAR
;
A
#
# COMPACT_ATOMS: atom_id res chain seq x y z
N MET A 1 -8.22 -38.66 -51.02
CA MET A 1 -7.59 -39.45 -49.94
C MET A 1 -8.15 -38.96 -48.60
N THR A 2 -9.21 -39.59 -48.09
CA THR A 2 -9.88 -39.19 -46.83
C THR A 2 -9.15 -39.77 -45.63
N ILE A 3 -8.39 -38.94 -44.90
CA ILE A 3 -7.71 -39.34 -43.67
C ILE A 3 -8.78 -39.52 -42.57
N ARG A 4 -9.06 -40.78 -42.18
CA ARG A 4 -9.90 -41.06 -41.00
C ARG A 4 -9.07 -40.84 -39.72
N ILE A 5 -9.33 -39.72 -39.04
CA ILE A 5 -8.76 -39.42 -37.72
C ILE A 5 -9.54 -40.22 -36.67
N THR A 6 -8.87 -41.15 -35.99
CA THR A 6 -9.46 -41.92 -34.88
C THR A 6 -9.01 -41.34 -33.53
N TRP A 7 -9.85 -41.41 -32.49
CA TRP A 7 -9.50 -40.93 -31.15
C TRP A 7 -8.20 -41.51 -30.61
N LYS A 8 -7.91 -42.79 -30.90
CA LYS A 8 -6.62 -43.43 -30.55
C LYS A 8 -5.43 -42.69 -31.17
N ARG A 9 -5.51 -42.30 -32.45
CA ARG A 9 -4.46 -41.54 -33.14
C ARG A 9 -4.32 -40.13 -32.58
N VAL A 10 -5.43 -39.48 -32.21
CA VAL A 10 -5.41 -38.16 -31.55
C VAL A 10 -4.69 -38.25 -30.20
N VAL A 11 -5.05 -39.23 -29.37
CA VAL A 11 -4.43 -39.43 -28.05
C VAL A 11 -2.94 -39.72 -28.18
N LEU A 12 -2.55 -40.64 -29.08
CA LEU A 12 -1.14 -40.94 -29.31
C LEU A 12 -0.35 -39.72 -29.82
N ALA A 13 -0.94 -38.92 -30.71
CA ALA A 13 -0.31 -37.69 -31.19
C ALA A 13 -0.13 -36.66 -30.06
N LEU A 14 -1.14 -36.46 -29.21
CA LEU A 14 -1.04 -35.56 -28.06
C LEU A 14 0.01 -36.02 -27.05
N LEU A 15 0.07 -37.33 -26.77
CA LEU A 15 1.10 -37.91 -25.89
C LEU A 15 2.50 -37.75 -26.49
N ALA A 16 2.67 -37.96 -27.79
CA ALA A 16 3.95 -37.76 -28.47
C ALA A 16 4.39 -36.29 -28.43
N ILE A 17 3.47 -35.34 -28.67
CA ILE A 17 3.75 -33.90 -28.55
C ILE A 17 4.15 -33.54 -27.11
N PHE A 18 3.44 -34.06 -26.12
CA PHE A 18 3.75 -33.83 -24.70
C PHE A 18 5.13 -34.40 -24.34
N ALA A 19 5.42 -35.64 -24.71
CA ALA A 19 6.71 -36.28 -24.46
C ALA A 19 7.86 -35.53 -25.17
N ALA A 20 7.66 -35.08 -26.41
CA ALA A 20 8.62 -34.25 -27.12
C ALA A 20 8.86 -32.90 -26.42
N GLY A 21 7.79 -32.25 -25.92
CA GLY A 21 7.89 -31.02 -25.14
C GLY A 21 8.67 -31.22 -23.83
N MET A 22 8.45 -32.34 -23.13
CA MET A 22 9.21 -32.68 -21.92
C MET A 22 10.67 -33.01 -22.23
N ALA A 23 10.95 -33.76 -23.30
CA ALA A 23 12.32 -34.01 -23.74
C ALA A 23 13.05 -32.72 -24.11
N PHE A 24 12.38 -31.78 -24.79
CA PHE A 24 12.93 -30.46 -25.10
C PHE A 24 13.24 -29.65 -23.84
N ALA A 25 12.30 -29.59 -22.88
CA ALA A 25 12.52 -28.93 -21.59
C ALA A 25 13.68 -29.57 -20.81
N TRP A 26 13.80 -30.91 -20.84
CA TRP A 26 14.86 -31.66 -20.16
C TRP A 26 16.23 -31.52 -20.85
N SER A 27 16.27 -31.37 -22.16
CA SER A 27 17.50 -31.32 -22.97
C SER A 27 18.41 -30.13 -22.68
N GLY A 28 17.93 -29.09 -21.99
CA GLY A 28 18.66 -27.83 -21.79
C GLY A 28 18.71 -26.92 -23.02
N LEU A 29 18.09 -27.30 -24.15
CA LEU A 29 18.01 -26.48 -25.36
C LEU A 29 17.17 -25.19 -25.15
N PHE A 30 16.24 -25.20 -24.19
CA PHE A 30 15.47 -24.01 -23.84
C PHE A 30 16.27 -23.11 -22.89
N GLN A 31 16.95 -22.11 -23.46
CA GLN A 31 17.75 -21.18 -22.67
C GLN A 31 16.87 -20.26 -21.81
N ILE A 32 17.07 -20.31 -20.49
CA ILE A 32 16.35 -19.49 -19.50
C ILE A 32 17.07 -18.18 -19.14
N ALA A 33 18.14 -17.83 -19.85
CA ALA A 33 18.92 -16.64 -19.57
C ALA A 33 18.08 -15.38 -19.80
N ALA A 34 17.81 -14.62 -18.74
CA ALA A 34 17.05 -13.36 -18.86
C ALA A 34 17.74 -12.33 -19.78
N SER A 35 19.07 -12.41 -19.88
CA SER A 35 19.88 -11.52 -20.73
C SER A 35 19.67 -11.72 -22.23
N SER A 36 19.18 -12.87 -22.69
CA SER A 36 18.85 -13.09 -24.10
C SER A 36 17.45 -12.59 -24.48
N GLY A 37 16.65 -12.16 -23.49
CA GLY A 37 15.27 -11.73 -23.68
C GLY A 37 14.34 -12.87 -24.11
N HIS A 38 13.07 -12.54 -24.31
CA HIS A 38 12.11 -13.47 -24.90
C HIS A 38 12.28 -13.56 -26.41
N TRP A 39 11.94 -14.71 -26.99
CA TRP A 39 11.69 -14.79 -28.44
C TRP A 39 10.53 -13.86 -28.81
N LYS A 40 10.55 -13.26 -30.00
CA LYS A 40 9.52 -12.31 -30.46
C LYS A 40 8.10 -12.86 -30.33
N VAL A 41 7.90 -14.15 -30.62
CA VAL A 41 6.60 -14.81 -30.48
C VAL A 41 6.17 -14.91 -29.01
N THR A 42 7.09 -15.24 -28.11
CA THR A 42 6.84 -15.35 -26.67
C THR A 42 6.55 -13.97 -26.07
N GLU A 43 7.32 -12.96 -26.45
CA GLU A 43 7.10 -11.57 -26.02
C GLU A 43 5.72 -11.06 -26.45
N TRP A 44 5.37 -11.22 -27.73
CA TRP A 44 4.07 -10.86 -28.27
C TRP A 44 2.94 -11.58 -27.51
N PHE A 45 3.07 -12.90 -27.33
CA PHE A 45 2.05 -13.72 -26.67
C PHE A 45 1.84 -13.28 -25.22
N LEU A 46 2.92 -13.13 -24.44
CA LEU A 46 2.83 -12.70 -23.04
C LEU A 46 2.25 -11.30 -22.90
N HIS A 47 2.63 -10.36 -23.78
CA HIS A 47 2.07 -9.01 -23.75
C HIS A 47 0.58 -9.01 -24.11
N TRP A 48 0.17 -9.79 -25.11
CA TRP A 48 -1.22 -9.96 -25.51
C TRP A 48 -2.05 -10.59 -24.38
N VAL A 49 -1.59 -11.68 -23.77
CA VAL A 49 -2.25 -12.33 -22.62
C VAL A 49 -2.39 -11.35 -21.46
N MET A 50 -1.33 -10.60 -21.14
CA MET A 50 -1.35 -9.61 -20.06
C MET A 50 -2.41 -8.53 -20.29
N ARG A 51 -2.46 -7.90 -21.48
CA ARG A 51 -3.45 -6.86 -21.77
C ARG A 51 -4.88 -7.37 -21.72
N ASN A 52 -5.14 -8.56 -22.28
CA ASN A 52 -6.47 -9.17 -22.25
C ASN A 52 -6.88 -9.55 -20.83
N SER A 53 -5.96 -10.13 -20.05
CA SER A 53 -6.18 -10.48 -18.65
C SER A 53 -6.56 -9.24 -17.84
N VAL A 54 -5.73 -8.17 -17.90
CA VAL A 54 -6.01 -6.91 -17.20
C VAL A 54 -7.36 -6.33 -17.63
N LYS A 55 -7.67 -6.31 -18.95
CA LYS A 55 -8.96 -5.81 -19.45
C LYS A 55 -10.14 -6.60 -18.89
N THR A 56 -10.05 -7.92 -18.91
CA THR A 56 -11.09 -8.84 -18.45
C THR A 56 -11.28 -8.73 -16.94
N TYR A 57 -10.24 -8.97 -16.14
CA TYR A 57 -10.37 -9.03 -14.69
C TYR A 57 -10.62 -7.67 -14.05
N SER A 58 -10.10 -6.57 -14.63
CA SER A 58 -10.45 -5.23 -14.13
C SER A 58 -11.93 -4.88 -14.32
N ALA A 59 -12.65 -5.54 -15.23
CA ALA A 59 -14.08 -5.28 -15.43
C ALA A 59 -14.93 -5.78 -14.26
N PHE A 60 -14.57 -6.90 -13.61
CA PHE A 60 -15.41 -7.53 -12.58
C PHE A 60 -14.74 -7.73 -11.21
N GLN A 61 -13.41 -7.65 -11.09
CA GLN A 61 -12.70 -7.79 -9.80
C GLN A 61 -12.33 -6.45 -9.16
N THR A 62 -12.59 -5.32 -9.82
CA THR A 62 -12.26 -4.00 -9.24
C THR A 62 -13.52 -3.25 -8.78
N PRO A 63 -13.44 -2.52 -7.66
CA PRO A 63 -14.52 -1.64 -7.22
C PRO A 63 -14.86 -0.58 -8.28
N GLU A 64 -16.07 -0.04 -8.26
CA GLU A 64 -16.45 1.07 -9.16
C GLU A 64 -15.58 2.31 -8.93
N ARG A 65 -15.40 2.70 -7.67
CA ARG A 65 -14.60 3.86 -7.29
C ARG A 65 -13.17 3.45 -6.93
N VAL A 66 -12.26 3.61 -7.88
CA VAL A 66 -10.85 3.19 -7.77
C VAL A 66 -9.85 4.35 -7.66
N ARG A 67 -10.31 5.61 -7.77
CA ARG A 67 -9.44 6.79 -7.66
C ARG A 67 -9.78 7.58 -6.39
N ASP A 68 -8.76 7.83 -5.58
CA ASP A 68 -8.85 8.68 -4.39
C ASP A 68 -7.73 9.74 -4.42
N ASP A 69 -8.12 11.00 -4.61
CA ASP A 69 -7.21 12.12 -4.74
C ASP A 69 -6.80 12.74 -3.39
N SER A 70 -7.37 12.25 -2.27
CA SER A 70 -7.17 12.86 -0.94
C SER A 70 -5.77 12.63 -0.36
N GLY A 71 -5.08 11.55 -0.75
CA GLY A 71 -3.80 11.13 -0.17
C GLY A 71 -2.61 11.13 -1.14
N LEU A 72 -2.42 12.24 -1.86
CA LEU A 72 -1.31 12.34 -2.84
C LEU A 72 0.08 12.30 -2.20
N VAL A 73 0.26 12.79 -0.96
CA VAL A 73 1.57 12.81 -0.30
C VAL A 73 2.02 11.40 0.06
N SER A 74 1.15 10.59 0.68
CA SER A 74 1.46 9.20 1.01
C SER A 74 1.71 8.37 -0.25
N ALA A 75 0.90 8.55 -1.29
CA ALA A 75 1.09 7.88 -2.58
C ALA A 75 2.41 8.27 -3.26
N ALA A 76 2.75 9.55 -3.27
CA ALA A 76 4.02 10.02 -3.84
C ALA A 76 5.23 9.49 -3.06
N GLY A 77 5.14 9.48 -1.72
CA GLY A 77 6.17 8.91 -0.85
C GLY A 77 6.36 7.41 -1.08
N HIS A 78 5.26 6.66 -1.14
CA HIS A 78 5.29 5.24 -1.48
C HIS A 78 5.89 5.01 -2.87
N PHE A 79 5.45 5.76 -3.87
CA PHE A 79 5.96 5.66 -5.23
C PHE A 79 7.47 5.90 -5.29
N LYS A 80 7.97 6.92 -4.58
CA LYS A 80 9.41 7.22 -4.49
C LYS A 80 10.21 6.04 -3.92
N GLN A 81 9.69 5.38 -2.89
CA GLN A 81 10.39 4.31 -2.18
C GLN A 81 10.31 2.96 -2.91
N ALA A 82 9.17 2.65 -3.54
CA ALA A 82 8.88 1.31 -4.05
C ALA A 82 8.85 1.22 -5.58
N CYS A 83 8.44 2.27 -6.28
CA CYS A 83 8.14 2.20 -7.72
C CYS A 83 9.17 2.95 -8.59
N ALA A 84 9.69 4.07 -8.10
CA ALA A 84 10.52 4.99 -8.89
C ALA A 84 11.86 4.39 -9.31
N SER A 85 12.40 3.42 -8.54
CA SER A 85 13.63 2.70 -8.90
C SER A 85 13.49 1.94 -10.23
N CYS A 86 12.30 1.39 -10.50
CA CYS A 86 11.99 0.65 -11.73
C CYS A 86 11.41 1.56 -12.81
N HIS A 87 10.41 2.39 -12.45
CA HIS A 87 9.61 3.16 -13.40
C HIS A 87 10.13 4.57 -13.69
N GLY A 88 11.13 5.04 -12.92
CA GLY A 88 11.53 6.44 -12.89
C GLY A 88 10.46 7.33 -12.26
N ALA A 89 10.68 8.65 -12.31
CA ALA A 89 9.72 9.68 -11.90
C ALA A 89 10.00 10.99 -12.67
N PRO A 90 9.13 12.01 -12.59
CA PRO A 90 9.44 13.32 -13.16
C PRO A 90 10.78 13.86 -12.65
N GLY A 91 11.75 13.98 -13.56
CA GLY A 91 13.13 14.41 -13.24
C GLY A 91 14.03 13.32 -12.64
N VAL A 92 13.57 12.07 -12.55
CA VAL A 92 14.33 10.91 -12.06
C VAL A 92 14.38 9.85 -13.15
N ARG A 93 15.57 9.52 -13.63
CA ARG A 93 15.74 8.47 -14.64
C ARG A 93 15.48 7.08 -14.04
N PRO A 94 14.80 6.18 -14.76
CA PRO A 94 14.71 4.78 -14.35
C PRO A 94 16.10 4.14 -14.19
N ASN A 95 16.23 3.17 -13.29
CA ASN A 95 17.49 2.45 -13.11
C ASN A 95 17.86 1.68 -14.40
N PRO A 96 19.07 1.86 -14.98
CA PRO A 96 19.50 1.16 -16.19
C PRO A 96 19.44 -0.37 -16.08
N VAL A 97 19.64 -0.93 -14.89
CA VAL A 97 19.53 -2.37 -14.65
C VAL A 97 18.07 -2.83 -14.80
N MET A 98 17.12 -2.07 -14.25
CA MET A 98 15.70 -2.37 -14.36
C MET A 98 15.15 -2.15 -15.78
N GLN A 99 15.79 -1.26 -16.55
CA GLN A 99 15.51 -1.10 -17.98
C GLN A 99 16.05 -2.25 -18.85
N LYS A 100 16.90 -3.11 -18.29
CA LYS A 100 17.35 -4.37 -18.90
C LYS A 100 16.62 -5.59 -18.34
N ALA A 101 15.70 -5.41 -17.39
CA ALA A 101 14.85 -6.48 -16.90
C ALA A 101 13.92 -6.99 -18.03
N MET A 102 13.40 -8.22 -17.88
CA MET A 102 12.50 -8.82 -18.86
C MET A 102 11.09 -8.99 -18.27
N PRO A 103 10.06 -8.32 -18.81
CA PRO A 103 10.14 -7.16 -19.71
C PRO A 103 10.70 -5.91 -19.00
N PRO A 104 11.18 -4.89 -19.74
CA PRO A 104 11.67 -3.67 -19.14
C PRO A 104 10.54 -2.90 -18.46
N ALA A 105 10.84 -2.29 -17.31
CA ALA A 105 9.85 -1.50 -16.58
C ALA A 105 9.42 -0.27 -17.41
N PRO A 106 8.12 -0.07 -17.68
CA PRO A 106 7.66 1.04 -18.50
C PRO A 106 7.78 2.37 -17.75
N SER A 107 7.96 3.46 -18.51
CA SER A 107 7.87 4.81 -17.94
C SER A 107 6.42 5.19 -17.69
N LEU A 108 6.04 5.30 -16.42
CA LEU A 108 4.64 5.61 -16.07
C LEU A 108 4.25 7.04 -16.44
N SER A 109 5.20 7.96 -16.56
CA SER A 109 4.96 9.31 -17.10
C SER A 109 4.53 9.30 -18.58
N VAL A 110 4.76 8.19 -19.29
CA VAL A 110 4.35 8.05 -20.70
C VAL A 110 3.18 7.06 -20.82
N ASN A 111 3.35 5.86 -20.25
CA ASN A 111 2.47 4.72 -20.51
C ASN A 111 1.20 4.71 -19.66
N ALA A 112 1.13 5.44 -18.53
CA ALA A 112 -0.06 5.41 -17.67
C ALA A 112 -1.34 5.86 -18.38
N LYS A 113 -1.23 6.71 -19.41
CA LYS A 113 -2.38 7.18 -20.22
C LYS A 113 -3.06 6.06 -21.02
N GLN A 114 -2.37 4.95 -21.27
CA GLN A 114 -2.89 3.84 -22.09
C GLN A 114 -3.84 2.90 -21.31
N TRP A 115 -3.93 3.06 -20.00
CA TRP A 115 -4.71 2.21 -19.11
C TRP A 115 -5.82 3.02 -18.45
N THR A 116 -6.97 2.40 -18.17
CA THR A 116 -8.04 3.01 -17.37
C THR A 116 -7.71 2.96 -15.88
N ASP A 117 -8.40 3.76 -15.05
CA ASP A 117 -8.15 3.77 -13.59
C ASP A 117 -8.40 2.38 -12.96
N ARG A 118 -9.41 1.64 -13.44
CA ARG A 118 -9.69 0.26 -12.99
C ARG A 118 -8.57 -0.71 -13.37
N GLN A 119 -8.00 -0.55 -14.55
CA GLN A 119 -6.88 -1.38 -15.00
C GLN A 119 -5.61 -1.08 -14.20
N ILE A 120 -5.31 0.20 -13.92
CA ILE A 120 -4.18 0.59 -13.07
C ILE A 120 -4.39 0.02 -11.66
N PHE A 121 -5.60 0.13 -11.10
CA PHE A 121 -5.92 -0.45 -9.79
C PHE A 121 -5.61 -1.95 -9.75
N TRP A 122 -6.13 -2.70 -10.73
CA TRP A 122 -5.94 -4.15 -10.81
C TRP A 122 -4.46 -4.53 -10.94
N ILE A 123 -3.71 -3.82 -11.80
CA ILE A 123 -2.27 -4.05 -11.97
C ILE A 123 -1.51 -3.78 -10.66
N LEU A 124 -1.85 -2.72 -9.93
CA LEU A 124 -1.19 -2.39 -8.66
C LEU A 124 -1.52 -3.41 -7.56
N GLU A 125 -2.76 -3.87 -7.49
CA GLU A 125 -3.23 -4.84 -6.50
C GLU A 125 -2.58 -6.22 -6.72
N HIS A 126 -2.46 -6.67 -7.98
CA HIS A 126 -2.08 -8.05 -8.29
C HIS A 126 -0.69 -8.22 -8.91
N GLY A 127 -0.06 -7.14 -9.36
CA GLY A 127 1.16 -7.20 -10.14
C GLY A 127 0.95 -7.80 -11.52
N VAL A 128 2.05 -8.20 -12.17
CA VAL A 128 2.02 -8.85 -13.49
C VAL A 128 2.86 -10.11 -13.45
N LYS A 129 2.19 -11.26 -13.61
CA LYS A 129 2.85 -12.57 -13.65
C LYS A 129 3.86 -12.64 -14.80
N TYR A 130 4.97 -13.34 -14.59
CA TYR A 130 6.08 -13.45 -15.54
C TYR A 130 6.76 -12.11 -15.86
N SER A 131 6.80 -11.22 -14.87
CA SER A 131 7.53 -9.94 -14.93
C SER A 131 8.15 -9.61 -13.57
N GLY A 132 8.94 -8.54 -13.52
CA GLY A 132 9.46 -7.98 -12.27
C GLY A 132 8.46 -7.12 -11.48
N MET A 133 7.18 -7.07 -11.85
CA MET A 133 6.17 -6.23 -11.19
C MET A 133 5.37 -7.03 -10.14
N PRO A 134 5.64 -6.84 -8.83
CA PRO A 134 4.93 -7.55 -7.77
C PRO A 134 3.55 -6.94 -7.49
N ALA A 135 2.76 -7.63 -6.67
CA ALA A 135 1.55 -7.10 -6.05
C ALA A 135 1.93 -6.10 -4.94
N TRP A 136 1.45 -4.86 -5.03
CA TRP A 136 1.76 -3.79 -4.07
C TRP A 136 0.62 -3.51 -3.08
N GLY A 137 -0.51 -4.20 -3.22
CA GLY A 137 -1.63 -4.14 -2.27
C GLY A 137 -1.21 -4.70 -0.91
N ALA A 138 -1.38 -3.90 0.15
CA ALA A 138 -1.36 -4.41 1.51
C ALA A 138 -2.73 -4.98 1.87
N GLU A 139 -2.75 -6.08 2.63
CA GLU A 139 -3.98 -6.75 3.03
C GLU A 139 -4.96 -5.79 3.73
N GLY A 140 -6.19 -5.73 3.23
CA GLY A 140 -7.25 -4.87 3.79
C GLY A 140 -6.96 -3.37 3.64
N ARG A 141 -6.06 -2.96 2.73
CA ARG A 141 -5.71 -1.55 2.47
C ARG A 141 -5.95 -1.13 1.02
N PRO A 142 -7.14 -1.34 0.45
CA PRO A 142 -7.43 -0.89 -0.92
C PRO A 142 -7.40 0.64 -1.04
N ASP A 143 -7.50 1.37 0.07
CA ASP A 143 -7.33 2.83 0.13
C ASP A 143 -5.96 3.30 -0.39
N GLU A 144 -4.89 2.58 -0.06
CA GLU A 144 -3.54 2.94 -0.50
C GLU A 144 -3.38 2.73 -2.01
N ILE A 145 -4.00 1.68 -2.58
CA ILE A 145 -4.01 1.46 -4.03
C ILE A 145 -4.84 2.52 -4.74
N ARG A 146 -6.01 2.91 -4.22
CA ARG A 146 -6.82 3.99 -4.83
C ARG A 146 -6.09 5.34 -4.89
N ARG A 147 -5.27 5.64 -3.88
CA ARG A 147 -4.41 6.84 -3.87
C ARG A 147 -3.23 6.70 -4.83
N MET A 148 -2.68 5.50 -4.96
CA MET A 148 -1.64 5.24 -5.95
C MET A 148 -2.17 5.38 -7.38
N VAL A 149 -3.39 4.92 -7.68
CA VAL A 149 -4.06 5.15 -8.97
C VAL A 149 -4.17 6.65 -9.26
N ALA A 150 -4.63 7.43 -8.29
CA ALA A 150 -4.72 8.89 -8.39
C ALA A 150 -3.37 9.56 -8.66
N PHE A 151 -2.30 9.08 -8.01
CA PHE A 151 -0.95 9.58 -8.20
C PHE A 151 -0.38 9.21 -9.57
N VAL A 152 -0.47 7.93 -9.97
CA VAL A 152 0.02 7.43 -11.28
C VAL A 152 -0.68 8.14 -12.44
N ARG A 153 -1.99 8.44 -12.31
CA ARG A 153 -2.74 9.20 -13.32
C ARG A 153 -2.20 10.61 -13.53
N ARG A 154 -1.61 11.23 -12.50
CA ARG A 154 -1.04 12.59 -12.55
C ARG A 154 0.40 12.64 -13.03
N LEU A 155 1.15 11.53 -12.97
CA LEU A 155 2.56 11.48 -13.37
C LEU A 155 2.84 12.09 -14.75
N PRO A 156 2.04 11.82 -15.81
CA PRO A 156 2.35 12.35 -17.14
C PRO A 156 2.28 13.87 -17.29
N THR A 157 1.60 14.56 -16.35
CA THR A 157 1.45 16.03 -16.36
C THR A 157 2.21 16.69 -15.22
N MET A 158 2.94 15.91 -14.40
CA MET A 158 3.62 16.39 -13.21
C MET A 158 5.02 16.88 -13.56
N THR A 159 5.37 18.09 -13.12
CA THR A 159 6.73 18.63 -13.27
C THR A 159 7.66 18.04 -12.20
N PRO A 160 9.00 18.04 -12.42
CA PRO A 160 9.96 17.63 -11.39
C PRO A 160 9.82 18.44 -10.08
N ALA A 161 9.47 19.72 -10.17
CA ALA A 161 9.26 20.57 -9.00
C ALA A 161 8.03 20.13 -8.18
N GLN A 162 6.92 19.80 -8.86
CA GLN A 162 5.72 19.28 -8.20
C GLN A 162 5.99 17.92 -7.53
N TYR A 163 6.74 17.04 -8.20
CA TYR A 163 7.10 15.73 -7.63
C TYR A 163 7.98 15.87 -6.37
N ARG A 164 9.01 16.72 -6.42
CA ARG A 164 9.84 17.02 -5.23
C ARG A 164 9.02 17.66 -4.12
N ALA A 165 8.13 18.59 -4.45
CA ALA A 165 7.25 19.21 -3.47
C ALA A 165 6.39 18.18 -2.71
N LEU A 166 5.99 17.07 -3.33
CA LEU A 166 5.24 16.00 -2.66
C LEU A 166 6.13 15.05 -1.85
N THR A 167 7.39 14.86 -2.22
CA THR A 167 8.22 13.76 -1.71
C THR A 167 9.43 14.17 -0.87
N GLU A 168 9.69 15.47 -0.77
CA GLU A 168 10.85 16.01 -0.07
C GLU A 168 10.41 17.05 0.98
N VAL A 169 11.24 17.20 2.00
CA VAL A 169 11.13 18.24 3.01
C VAL A 169 12.44 18.99 3.11
N ARG A 170 12.35 20.30 3.40
CA ARG A 170 13.52 21.17 3.49
C ARG A 170 14.11 21.06 4.89
N ARG A 171 15.29 20.41 5.00
CA ARG A 171 16.17 20.20 6.17
C ARG A 171 15.43 19.83 7.48
N VAL A 172 15.74 18.65 8.00
CA VAL A 172 15.28 18.21 9.33
C VAL A 172 16.45 18.28 10.31
N THR A 173 16.17 18.52 11.59
CA THR A 173 17.19 18.44 12.63
C THR A 173 17.71 16.99 12.69
N PRO A 174 19.02 16.76 12.50
CA PRO A 174 19.58 15.41 12.60
C PRO A 174 19.32 14.80 13.98
N VAL A 175 19.05 13.50 14.00
CA VAL A 175 18.92 12.72 15.24
C VAL A 175 20.16 11.85 15.36
N ALA A 176 20.97 12.06 16.40
CA ALA A 176 22.30 11.45 16.53
C ALA A 176 22.31 9.91 16.42
N ALA A 177 21.23 9.24 16.86
CA ALA A 177 21.09 7.79 16.81
C ALA A 177 20.58 7.23 15.47
N LEU A 178 20.35 8.08 14.46
CA LEU A 178 19.86 7.69 13.14
C LEU A 178 20.94 7.87 12.09
N ARG A 179 20.97 6.96 11.11
CA ARG A 179 21.83 7.11 9.93
C ARG A 179 21.44 8.35 9.09
N PRO A 180 22.37 8.94 8.33
CA PRO A 180 22.09 10.12 7.51
C PRO A 180 20.90 9.92 6.57
N GLY A 181 20.03 10.94 6.45
CA GLY A 181 18.87 10.92 5.54
C GLY A 181 17.64 10.15 6.03
N LEU A 182 17.75 9.39 7.13
CA LEU A 182 16.65 8.57 7.62
C LEU A 182 15.50 9.44 8.15
N ILE A 183 15.80 10.47 8.93
CA ILE A 183 14.75 11.34 9.48
C ILE A 183 14.05 12.16 8.39
N GLU A 184 14.79 12.59 7.37
CA GLU A 184 14.25 13.26 6.18
C GLU A 184 13.29 12.35 5.42
N SER A 185 13.58 11.06 5.35
CA SER A 185 12.73 10.06 4.70
C SER A 185 11.38 9.92 5.42
N CYS A 186 11.39 9.90 6.76
CA CYS A 186 10.17 9.87 7.57
C CYS A 186 9.39 11.20 7.45
N ALA A 187 10.08 12.33 7.61
CA ALA A 187 9.49 13.66 7.52
C ALA A 187 8.95 13.98 6.11
N GLY A 188 9.47 13.31 5.06
CA GLY A 188 8.95 13.37 3.70
C GLY A 188 7.44 13.15 3.62
N CYS A 189 6.88 12.27 4.45
CA CYS A 189 5.43 12.11 4.59
C CYS A 189 4.92 12.66 5.92
N HIS A 190 5.59 12.39 7.04
CA HIS A 190 5.10 12.74 8.38
C HIS A 190 5.32 14.20 8.77
N GLY A 191 5.98 15.00 7.92
CA GLY A 191 6.31 16.38 8.18
C GLY A 191 7.51 16.54 9.12
N THR A 192 8.17 17.69 9.03
CA THR A 192 9.30 18.04 9.91
C THR A 192 8.87 18.27 11.36
N ASN A 193 7.58 18.54 11.57
CA ASN A 193 6.95 18.72 12.88
C ASN A 193 6.20 17.47 13.37
N GLY A 194 6.25 16.35 12.63
CA GLY A 194 5.54 15.12 12.99
C GLY A 194 4.01 15.21 12.96
N LEU A 195 3.42 16.29 12.41
CA LEU A 195 1.97 16.48 12.34
C LEU A 195 1.32 15.84 11.10
N GLY A 196 2.09 15.15 10.26
CA GLY A 196 1.62 14.52 9.03
C GLY A 196 1.35 15.53 7.90
N ARG A 197 1.84 15.23 6.69
CA ARG A 197 1.54 16.03 5.50
C ARG A 197 0.32 15.47 4.78
N GLY A 198 -0.65 16.33 4.48
CA GLY A 198 -1.93 15.90 3.92
C GLY A 198 -2.88 15.34 4.98
N PRO A 199 -4.07 14.88 4.57
CA PRO A 199 -5.14 14.45 5.48
C PRO A 199 -4.98 13.00 5.97
N ASP A 200 -4.35 12.12 5.19
CA ASP A 200 -4.27 10.68 5.41
C ASP A 200 -2.98 10.23 6.15
N VAL A 201 -1.95 11.07 6.17
CA VAL A 201 -0.72 10.79 6.92
C VAL A 201 -0.92 11.14 8.40
N PRO A 202 -0.73 10.20 9.35
CA PRO A 202 -1.05 10.43 10.76
C PRO A 202 -0.09 11.41 11.44
N VAL A 203 -0.61 12.05 12.49
CA VAL A 203 0.19 12.74 13.52
C VAL A 203 0.97 11.71 14.32
N LEU A 204 2.29 11.86 14.34
CA LEU A 204 3.23 11.09 15.17
C LEU A 204 3.72 11.88 16.37
N ALA A 205 3.80 13.21 16.24
CA ALA A 205 4.29 14.09 17.31
C ALA A 205 3.45 13.92 18.59
N GLY A 206 4.11 13.81 19.74
CA GLY A 206 3.47 13.64 21.06
C GLY A 206 2.84 12.27 21.30
N GLN A 207 2.89 11.35 20.34
CA GLN A 207 2.40 9.99 20.54
C GLN A 207 3.29 9.20 21.51
N LYS A 208 2.72 8.21 22.20
CA LYS A 208 3.47 7.33 23.12
C LYS A 208 4.60 6.60 22.39
N ALA A 209 5.84 6.74 22.87
CA ALA A 209 7.02 6.12 22.27
C ALA A 209 6.87 4.59 22.12
N ALA A 210 6.40 3.91 23.17
CA ALA A 210 6.16 2.46 23.12
C ALA A 210 5.16 2.05 22.02
N TYR A 211 4.13 2.86 21.77
CA TYR A 211 3.20 2.60 20.68
C TYR A 211 3.84 2.81 19.31
N LEU A 212 4.62 3.89 19.14
CA LEU A 212 5.33 4.17 17.87
C LEU A 212 6.33 3.06 17.54
N GLU A 213 7.17 2.66 18.51
CA GLU A 213 8.13 1.56 18.33
C GLU A 213 7.39 0.26 18.00
N GLY A 214 6.36 -0.09 18.78
CA GLY A 214 5.55 -1.27 18.52
C GLY A 214 4.86 -1.24 17.16
N ALA A 215 4.45 -0.07 16.68
CA ALA A 215 3.90 0.08 15.33
C ALA A 215 4.96 -0.16 14.25
N LEU A 216 6.15 0.42 14.37
CA LEU A 216 7.26 0.21 13.43
C LEU A 216 7.65 -1.26 13.36
N ARG A 217 7.78 -1.93 14.51
CA ARG A 217 8.07 -3.38 14.57
C ARG A 217 7.00 -4.22 13.87
N ARG A 218 5.72 -3.93 14.10
CA ARG A 218 4.62 -4.66 13.44
C ARG A 218 4.55 -4.39 11.94
N TYR A 219 4.88 -3.18 11.49
CA TYR A 219 4.99 -2.91 10.05
C TYR A 219 6.16 -3.70 9.44
N ALA A 220 7.34 -3.65 10.03
CA ALA A 220 8.52 -4.38 9.55
C ALA A 220 8.29 -5.91 9.52
N ALA A 221 7.56 -6.45 10.50
CA ALA A 221 7.22 -7.87 10.57
C ALA A 221 5.98 -8.27 9.72
N GLY A 222 5.32 -7.32 9.05
CA GLY A 222 4.09 -7.58 8.30
C GLY A 222 2.82 -7.82 9.13
N HIS A 223 2.90 -7.80 10.46
CA HIS A 223 1.76 -7.95 11.37
C HIS A 223 0.82 -6.73 11.40
N ARG A 224 1.21 -5.62 10.75
CA ARG A 224 0.36 -4.44 10.54
C ARG A 224 0.40 -4.06 9.07
N ALA A 225 -0.75 -4.17 8.40
CA ALA A 225 -0.85 -3.88 6.97
C ALA A 225 -0.77 -2.37 6.64
N SER A 226 0.14 -2.03 5.74
CA SER A 226 0.28 -0.74 5.04
C SER A 226 1.45 -0.89 4.06
N ALA A 227 1.18 -0.84 2.76
CA ALA A 227 2.19 -1.01 1.73
C ALA A 227 3.31 0.04 1.88
N VAL A 228 2.91 1.30 2.13
CA VAL A 228 3.88 2.39 2.32
C VAL A 228 4.71 2.23 3.60
N MET A 229 4.09 1.92 4.74
CA MET A 229 4.83 1.82 6.00
C MET A 229 5.58 0.50 6.16
N GLN A 230 5.15 -0.59 5.52
CA GLN A 230 5.89 -1.85 5.50
C GLN A 230 7.21 -1.67 4.74
N VAL A 231 7.19 -1.03 3.57
CA VAL A 231 8.42 -0.69 2.82
C VAL A 231 9.32 0.22 3.65
N ALA A 232 8.77 1.27 4.25
CA ALA A 232 9.55 2.20 5.07
C ALA A 232 10.16 1.53 6.32
N ALA A 233 9.42 0.65 7.00
CA ALA A 233 9.84 0.02 8.24
C ALA A 233 10.77 -1.18 8.03
N ALA A 234 10.68 -1.88 6.90
CA ALA A 234 11.49 -3.06 6.61
C ALA A 234 13.01 -2.79 6.61
N ALA A 235 13.42 -1.56 6.29
CA ALA A 235 14.81 -1.14 6.25
C ALA A 235 15.34 -0.58 7.59
N LEU A 236 14.56 -0.66 8.67
CA LEU A 236 14.93 -0.12 9.98
C LEU A 236 15.53 -1.18 10.89
N THR A 237 16.57 -0.80 11.62
CA THR A 237 17.10 -1.59 12.74
C THR A 237 16.26 -1.36 14.01
N PRO A 238 16.30 -2.30 14.98
CA PRO A 238 15.64 -2.09 16.29
C PRO A 238 16.09 -0.81 17.02
N ALA A 239 17.35 -0.40 16.86
CA ALA A 239 17.87 0.83 17.45
C ALA A 239 17.27 2.08 16.78
N GLU A 240 17.22 2.10 15.44
CA GLU A 240 16.57 3.19 14.70
C GLU A 240 15.07 3.29 15.01
N MET A 241 14.37 2.17 15.15
CA MET A 241 12.95 2.17 15.54
C MET A 241 12.73 2.83 16.91
N ARG A 242 13.58 2.51 17.90
CA ARG A 242 13.54 3.15 19.23
C ARG A 242 13.85 4.63 19.15
N ALA A 243 14.89 5.01 18.41
CA ALA A 243 15.30 6.41 18.25
C ALA A 243 14.22 7.25 17.54
N LEU A 244 13.61 6.74 16.47
CA LEU A 244 12.49 7.39 15.78
C LEU A 244 11.26 7.53 16.70
N ALA A 245 10.93 6.49 17.45
CA ALA A 245 9.83 6.51 18.39
C ALA A 245 10.04 7.56 19.50
N GLY A 246 11.23 7.61 20.10
CA GLY A 246 11.57 8.62 21.10
C GLY A 246 11.56 10.04 20.53
N HIS A 247 12.09 10.23 19.32
CA HIS A 247 12.12 11.52 18.65
C HIS A 247 10.73 12.11 18.41
N TYR A 248 9.82 11.34 17.78
CA TYR A 248 8.46 11.83 17.53
C TYR A 248 7.64 11.96 18.82
N ALA A 249 7.83 11.06 19.80
CA ALA A 249 7.14 11.16 21.08
C ALA A 249 7.49 12.46 21.85
N ALA A 250 8.73 12.94 21.72
CA ALA A 250 9.19 14.18 22.36
C ALA A 250 8.74 15.47 21.63
N MET A 251 8.17 15.37 20.43
CA MET A 251 7.70 16.54 19.69
C MET A 251 6.37 17.08 20.24
N PRO A 252 6.11 18.40 20.14
CA PRO A 252 4.79 18.96 20.42
C PRO A 252 3.74 18.39 19.44
N GLY A 253 2.69 17.78 19.98
CA GLY A 253 1.64 17.18 19.17
C GLY A 253 0.49 16.63 20.01
N LEU A 254 0.17 15.34 19.83
CA LEU A 254 -0.88 14.66 20.59
C LEU A 254 -0.60 14.75 22.10
N ARG A 255 -1.68 14.77 22.88
CA ARG A 255 -1.63 14.88 24.34
C ARG A 255 -2.45 13.76 24.98
N ASP A 256 -2.04 13.31 26.17
CA ASP A 256 -2.77 12.30 26.95
C ASP A 256 -3.91 12.99 27.71
N VAL A 257 -4.96 13.35 26.96
CA VAL A 257 -6.14 14.07 27.45
C VAL A 257 -7.40 13.20 27.38
N ALA A 258 -8.43 13.58 28.13
CA ALA A 258 -9.74 12.93 28.02
C ALA A 258 -10.31 13.08 26.60
N LEU A 259 -10.99 12.04 26.12
CA LEU A 259 -11.68 12.11 24.83
C LEU A 259 -12.85 13.10 24.89
N PRO A 260 -13.16 13.79 23.78
CA PRO A 260 -14.24 14.77 23.78
C PRO A 260 -15.60 14.07 23.95
N ALA A 261 -16.47 14.65 24.76
CA ALA A 261 -17.84 14.17 24.95
C ALA A 261 -18.79 14.52 23.79
N THR A 262 -18.27 15.06 22.68
CA THR A 262 -19.02 15.49 21.50
C THR A 262 -19.58 14.34 20.67
N HIS A 263 -19.19 13.09 20.96
CA HIS A 263 -19.71 11.90 20.29
C HIS A 263 -19.99 10.78 21.30
N PRO A 264 -21.21 10.19 21.32
CA PRO A 264 -21.60 9.22 22.36
C PRO A 264 -20.72 7.98 22.39
N LEU A 265 -20.31 7.46 21.22
CA LEU A 265 -19.41 6.29 21.16
C LEU A 265 -18.04 6.50 21.85
N LEU A 266 -17.58 7.74 22.00
CA LEU A 266 -16.30 8.02 22.66
C LEU A 266 -16.36 7.77 24.17
N ILE A 267 -17.50 8.08 24.79
CA ILE A 267 -17.65 8.10 26.26
C ILE A 267 -18.56 6.99 26.78
N ALA A 268 -19.67 6.71 26.08
CA ALA A 268 -20.67 5.74 26.49
C ALA A 268 -20.57 4.41 25.72
N GLY A 269 -20.01 4.42 24.51
CA GLY A 269 -20.09 3.27 23.61
C GLY A 269 -21.54 3.05 23.15
N ARG A 270 -21.88 1.80 22.79
CA ARG A 270 -23.24 1.40 22.43
C ARG A 270 -23.47 -0.07 22.78
N ARG A 271 -24.36 -0.32 23.76
CA ARG A 271 -24.57 -1.64 24.35
C ARG A 271 -25.16 -2.65 23.37
N ASP A 272 -26.13 -2.22 22.56
CA ASP A 272 -26.86 -3.10 21.63
C ASP A 272 -25.91 -3.76 20.62
N ASP A 273 -24.87 -3.05 20.21
CA ASP A 273 -23.86 -3.53 19.28
C ASP A 273 -22.62 -4.12 19.98
N GLN A 274 -22.68 -4.28 21.31
CA GLN A 274 -21.56 -4.70 22.13
C GLN A 274 -20.29 -3.86 21.88
N LEU A 275 -20.48 -2.56 21.66
CA LEU A 275 -19.43 -1.60 21.35
C LEU A 275 -19.04 -0.86 22.64
N PRO A 276 -17.88 -1.16 23.26
CA PRO A 276 -17.40 -0.42 24.42
C PRO A 276 -17.08 1.04 24.08
N ALA A 277 -17.11 1.90 25.11
CA ALA A 277 -16.66 3.28 24.97
C ALA A 277 -15.18 3.35 24.59
N CYS A 278 -14.82 4.25 23.66
CA CYS A 278 -13.41 4.42 23.28
C CYS A 278 -12.55 4.83 24.49
N SER A 279 -13.11 5.63 25.40
CA SER A 279 -12.45 6.09 26.63
C SER A 279 -12.06 4.95 27.58
N SER A 280 -12.70 3.78 27.51
CA SER A 280 -12.32 2.62 28.33
C SER A 280 -10.87 2.18 28.07
N CYS A 281 -10.37 2.42 26.85
CA CYS A 281 -9.01 2.08 26.43
C CYS A 281 -8.16 3.32 26.11
N HIS A 282 -8.72 4.36 25.49
CA HIS A 282 -7.98 5.50 24.94
C HIS A 282 -8.07 6.78 25.81
N ALA A 283 -8.13 6.63 27.13
CA ALA A 283 -8.14 7.74 28.09
C ALA A 283 -6.76 7.97 28.75
N PRO A 284 -6.57 9.08 29.49
CA PRO A 284 -5.33 9.37 30.19
C PRO A 284 -4.84 8.22 31.09
N GLY A 285 -3.53 7.99 31.09
CA GLY A 285 -2.89 6.93 31.89
C GLY A 285 -3.08 5.50 31.35
N LYS A 286 -3.85 5.29 30.27
CA LYS A 286 -3.97 3.97 29.63
C LYS A 286 -2.77 3.67 28.73
N SER A 287 -2.48 2.40 28.49
CA SER A 287 -1.35 1.97 27.63
C SER A 287 -1.62 2.07 26.13
N TYR A 288 -2.88 2.26 25.72
CA TYR A 288 -3.29 2.38 24.32
C TYR A 288 -2.84 3.73 23.70
N PRO A 289 -2.75 3.81 22.35
CA PRO A 289 -2.32 5.02 21.68
C PRO A 289 -3.26 6.20 21.94
N LEU A 290 -2.68 7.39 21.87
CA LEU A 290 -3.42 8.65 21.84
C LEU A 290 -4.18 8.76 20.52
N ILE A 291 -5.48 9.06 20.60
CA ILE A 291 -6.36 9.22 19.42
C ILE A 291 -7.04 10.59 19.38
N ALA A 292 -7.16 11.30 20.50
CA ALA A 292 -7.59 12.69 20.53
C ALA A 292 -6.56 13.57 19.79
N GLY A 293 -7.04 14.41 18.87
CA GLY A 293 -6.21 15.30 18.05
C GLY A 293 -5.65 14.66 16.79
N GLN A 294 -5.94 13.38 16.55
CA GLN A 294 -5.54 12.69 15.32
C GLN A 294 -6.37 13.17 14.12
N LYS A 295 -5.83 13.07 12.90
CA LYS A 295 -6.54 13.49 11.68
C LYS A 295 -7.78 12.65 11.43
N ALA A 296 -8.89 13.32 11.12
CA ALA A 296 -10.17 12.67 10.86
C ALA A 296 -10.07 11.65 9.71
N THR A 297 -9.47 12.01 8.57
CA THR A 297 -9.32 11.09 7.43
C THR A 297 -8.52 9.84 7.79
N TYR A 298 -7.37 9.99 8.47
CA TYR A 298 -6.59 8.84 8.94
C TYR A 298 -7.38 7.92 9.88
N VAL A 299 -8.13 8.49 10.84
CA VAL A 299 -8.95 7.69 11.78
C VAL A 299 -10.08 6.98 11.03
N ALA A 300 -10.81 7.71 10.18
CA ALA A 300 -11.90 7.16 9.38
C ALA A 300 -11.42 6.01 8.49
N ASP A 301 -10.33 6.22 7.72
CA ASP A 301 -9.73 5.18 6.89
C ASP A 301 -9.33 3.95 7.71
N ARG A 302 -8.75 4.17 8.90
CA ARG A 302 -8.31 3.06 9.74
C ARG A 302 -9.50 2.24 10.25
N LEU A 303 -10.57 2.88 10.68
CA LEU A 303 -11.79 2.21 11.14
C LEU A 303 -12.50 1.49 9.98
N THR A 304 -12.65 2.15 8.83
CA THR A 304 -13.27 1.56 7.63
C THR A 304 -12.50 0.33 7.14
N ASN A 305 -11.17 0.41 7.06
CA ASN A 305 -10.33 -0.72 6.64
C ASN A 305 -10.41 -1.90 7.61
N TRP A 306 -10.52 -1.64 8.91
CA TRP A 306 -10.68 -2.67 9.94
C TRP A 306 -12.06 -3.32 9.96
N ARG A 307 -13.11 -2.54 9.70
CA ARG A 307 -14.48 -3.03 9.51
C ARG A 307 -14.52 -3.97 8.30
N GLY A 308 -13.92 -3.54 7.19
CA GLY A 308 -13.95 -4.23 5.91
C GLY A 308 -15.35 -4.22 5.29
N ASP A 309 -15.55 -5.03 4.25
CA ASP A 309 -16.87 -5.19 3.61
C ASP A 309 -17.78 -6.05 4.50
N GLU A 310 -19.02 -5.60 4.70
CA GLU A 310 -20.06 -6.31 5.46
C GLU A 310 -20.59 -7.53 4.69
N LYS A 311 -20.52 -7.50 3.36
CA LYS A 311 -20.96 -8.60 2.47
C LYS A 311 -19.94 -9.73 2.38
N ILE A 312 -18.71 -9.52 2.87
CA ILE A 312 -17.62 -10.48 2.79
C ILE A 312 -17.26 -10.98 4.20
N VAL A 313 -17.67 -12.23 4.48
CA VAL A 313 -17.18 -12.97 5.64
C VAL A 313 -15.79 -13.51 5.32
N ASP A 314 -14.75 -12.83 5.79
CA ASP A 314 -13.37 -13.28 5.64
C ASP A 314 -12.85 -13.84 6.97
N ALA A 315 -12.68 -15.16 7.02
CA ALA A 315 -12.19 -15.91 8.18
C ALA A 315 -10.73 -15.58 8.55
N ARG A 316 -9.98 -14.88 7.68
CA ARG A 316 -8.60 -14.43 7.92
C ARG A 316 -8.53 -13.07 8.61
N LYS A 317 -9.67 -12.39 8.81
CA LYS A 317 -9.70 -11.06 9.41
C LYS A 317 -9.04 -11.07 10.80
N PRO A 318 -8.14 -10.12 11.12
CA PRO A 318 -7.39 -10.14 12.38
C PRO A 318 -8.29 -10.17 13.62
N HIS A 319 -7.90 -10.96 14.63
CA HIS A 319 -8.55 -11.00 15.96
C HIS A 319 -8.00 -9.95 16.93
N ALA A 320 -7.16 -9.03 16.45
CA ALA A 320 -6.69 -7.92 17.27
C ALA A 320 -7.87 -7.04 17.74
N THR A 321 -7.73 -6.42 18.91
CA THR A 321 -8.81 -5.71 19.60
C THR A 321 -9.51 -4.69 18.71
N MET A 322 -8.77 -3.74 18.11
CA MET A 322 -9.40 -2.67 17.32
C MET A 322 -10.10 -3.14 16.05
N PRO A 323 -9.55 -4.08 15.25
CA PRO A 323 -10.32 -4.72 14.17
C PRO A 323 -11.67 -5.29 14.60
N VAL A 324 -11.75 -5.93 15.78
CA VAL A 324 -13.01 -6.46 16.31
C VAL A 324 -13.96 -5.33 16.73
N ILE A 325 -13.44 -4.30 17.40
CA ILE A 325 -14.23 -3.12 17.79
C ILE A 325 -14.77 -2.38 16.57
N ALA A 326 -13.93 -2.15 15.55
CA ALA A 326 -14.31 -1.41 14.35
C ALA A 326 -15.43 -2.08 13.54
N ARG A 327 -15.51 -3.41 13.56
CA ARG A 327 -16.63 -4.16 12.94
C ARG A 327 -17.99 -3.91 13.60
N ARG A 328 -18.01 -3.38 14.81
CA ARG A 328 -19.22 -3.06 15.58
C ARG A 328 -19.59 -1.57 15.52
N ILE A 329 -18.76 -0.76 14.85
CA ILE A 329 -19.04 0.66 14.63
C ILE A 329 -19.90 0.78 13.36
N PRO A 330 -21.08 1.43 13.41
CA PRO A 330 -21.88 1.64 12.22
C PRO A 330 -21.13 2.47 11.20
N GLU A 331 -21.38 2.19 9.93
CA GLU A 331 -20.72 2.91 8.85
C GLU A 331 -20.94 4.41 8.91
N GLU A 332 -22.18 4.82 9.14
CA GLU A 332 -22.59 6.21 9.24
C GLU A 332 -21.97 6.95 10.44
N GLN A 333 -21.45 6.23 11.44
CA GLN A 333 -20.83 6.80 12.63
C GLN A 333 -19.31 6.98 12.49
N ILE A 334 -18.65 6.34 11.52
CA ILE A 334 -17.18 6.41 11.39
C ILE A 334 -16.70 7.85 11.16
N ASP A 335 -17.31 8.56 10.21
CA ASP A 335 -16.92 9.92 9.87
C ASP A 335 -17.21 10.94 11.00
N PRO A 336 -18.42 10.96 11.61
CA PRO A 336 -18.69 11.77 12.80
C PRO A 336 -17.72 11.49 13.96
N LEU A 337 -17.45 10.21 14.24
CA LEU A 337 -16.52 9.79 15.30
C LEU A 337 -15.10 10.31 15.05
N ALA A 338 -14.61 10.17 13.81
CA ALA A 338 -13.30 10.62 13.42
C ALA A 338 -13.16 12.16 13.47
N LYS A 339 -14.20 12.89 13.08
CA LYS A 339 -14.27 14.36 13.20
C LYS A 339 -14.25 14.81 14.66
N ALA A 340 -15.01 14.14 15.52
CA ALA A 340 -15.02 14.43 16.95
C ALA A 340 -13.62 14.27 17.56
N LEU A 341 -12.92 13.17 17.27
CA LEU A 341 -11.55 12.94 17.72
C LEU A 341 -10.57 14.03 17.24
N ALA A 342 -10.69 14.46 15.98
CA ALA A 342 -9.81 15.48 15.40
C ALA A 342 -9.98 16.88 16.02
N SER A 343 -11.14 17.16 16.61
CA SER A 343 -11.45 18.44 17.25
C SER A 343 -10.85 18.61 18.65
N ALA A 344 -10.42 17.52 19.30
CA ALA A 344 -9.79 17.55 20.61
C ALA A 344 -8.28 17.84 20.47
N ARG A 345 -7.87 19.12 20.54
CA ARG A 345 -6.45 19.54 20.45
C ARG A 345 -5.95 20.13 21.76
#